data_AF-A0A4Y8JWM7-F1
#
_entry.id   AF-A0A4Y8JWM7-F1
#
_cell.length_a   1.000
_cell.length_b   1.000
_cell.length_c   1.000
_cell.angle_alpha   90.00
_cell.angle_beta   90.00
_cell.angle_gamma   90.00
#
_symmetry.space_group_name_H-M   'P 1'
#
loop_
_entity.id
_entity.type
_entity.pdbx_description
1 polymer ?
#
loop_
_entity_poly.entity_id
_entity_poly.type
_entity_poly.pdbx_seq_one_letter_code
_entity_poly.pdbx_strand_id
1 'polypeptide(L)'
;MRLTAIDPPSRSFSRWLTDEEVGQVLAASRGWRLAADGRVMAGTLRKTRIAPSLAALGATAAAERWVSRPAAPGSDGSGPTHMMWGVFNARTDAEIAAKVAA
;
A
#
# COMPACT_ATOMS: atom_id res chain seq x y z
N MET A 1 20.32 -8.64 -5.72
CA MET A 1 18.95 -8.28 -6.14
C MET A 1 18.87 -6.81 -6.52
N ARG A 2 18.58 -6.52 -7.79
CA ARG A 2 18.29 -5.17 -8.29
C ARG A 2 16.92 -4.73 -7.76
N LEU A 3 16.85 -3.52 -7.23
CA LEU A 3 15.63 -2.91 -6.73
C LEU A 3 15.29 -1.73 -7.64
N THR A 4 14.07 -1.67 -8.15
CA THR A 4 13.58 -0.57 -8.98
C THR A 4 12.73 0.39 -8.15
N ALA A 5 12.87 1.68 -8.41
CA ALA A 5 11.94 2.67 -7.85
C ALA A 5 10.53 2.37 -8.35
N ILE A 6 9.54 2.69 -7.52
CA ILE A 6 8.13 2.55 -7.84
C ILE A 6 7.60 3.97 -8.03
N ASP A 7 7.17 4.28 -9.25
CA ASP A 7 6.48 5.54 -9.54
C ASP A 7 5.01 5.44 -9.13
N PRO A 8 4.33 6.54 -8.78
CA PRO A 8 2.87 6.52 -8.59
C PRO A 8 2.14 6.13 -9.89
N PRO A 9 0.90 5.60 -9.80
CA PRO A 9 0.11 5.28 -10.99
C PRO A 9 -0.21 6.55 -11.79
N SER A 10 -0.33 6.40 -13.11
CA SER A 10 -0.58 7.50 -14.04
C SER A 10 -2.00 8.09 -13.94
N ARG A 11 -2.94 7.34 -13.35
CA ARG A 11 -4.32 7.79 -13.10
C ARG A 11 -4.50 8.29 -11.66
N SER A 12 -5.12 9.46 -11.52
CA SER A 12 -5.29 10.19 -10.25
C SER A 12 -6.65 9.99 -9.57
N PHE A 13 -7.54 9.16 -10.14
CA PHE A 13 -8.88 8.94 -9.60
C PHE A 13 -8.89 7.84 -8.54
N SER A 14 -8.75 8.26 -7.28
CA SER A 14 -8.71 7.42 -6.07
C SER A 14 -9.92 6.50 -5.85
N ARG A 15 -11.07 6.74 -6.50
CA ARG A 15 -12.25 5.87 -6.37
C ARG A 15 -12.13 4.55 -7.14
N TRP A 16 -11.25 4.45 -8.15
CA TRP A 16 -11.20 3.34 -9.11
C TRP A 16 -9.82 2.68 -9.24
N LEU A 17 -8.94 2.91 -8.27
CA LEU A 17 -7.65 2.23 -8.25
C LEU A 17 -7.85 0.74 -7.99
N THR A 18 -7.11 -0.09 -8.71
CA THR A 18 -7.04 -1.53 -8.41
C THR A 18 -6.18 -1.74 -7.16
N ASP A 19 -6.26 -2.93 -6.54
CA ASP A 19 -5.39 -3.26 -5.40
C ASP A 19 -3.90 -3.07 -5.75
N GLU A 20 -3.50 -3.41 -6.96
CA GLU A 20 -2.13 -3.20 -7.42
C GLU A 20 -1.73 -1.72 -7.43
N GLU A 21 -2.60 -0.84 -7.91
CA GLU A 21 -2.33 0.60 -7.93
C GLU A 21 -2.42 1.24 -6.55
N VAL A 22 -3.31 0.75 -5.68
CA VAL A 22 -3.29 1.12 -4.27
C VAL A 22 -1.94 0.74 -3.66
N GLY A 23 -1.47 -0.48 -3.90
CA GLY A 23 -0.14 -0.94 -3.47
C GLY A 23 1.00 -0.08 -4.05
N GLN A 24 0.88 0.34 -5.32
CA GLN A 24 1.84 1.21 -5.99
C GLN A 24 1.92 2.59 -5.33
N VAL A 25 0.78 3.22 -5.04
CA VAL A 25 0.74 4.50 -4.31
C VAL A 25 1.36 4.37 -2.92
N LEU A 26 0.98 3.33 -2.18
CA LEU A 26 1.49 3.05 -0.84
C LEU A 26 3.01 2.86 -0.85
N ALA A 27 3.53 2.02 -1.73
CA ALA A 27 4.95 1.74 -1.85
C ALA A 27 5.75 2.98 -2.30
N ALA A 28 5.23 3.73 -3.27
CA ALA A 28 5.84 4.98 -3.73
C ALA A 28 5.94 6.02 -2.60
N SER A 29 4.85 6.21 -1.84
CA SER A 29 4.82 7.17 -0.71
C SER A 29 5.82 6.83 0.41
N ARG A 30 6.15 5.55 0.60
CA ARG A 30 7.12 5.06 1.58
C ARG A 30 8.56 5.02 1.06
N GLY A 31 8.77 5.31 -0.23
CA GLY A 31 10.07 5.15 -0.87
C GLY A 31 10.55 3.69 -0.95
N TRP A 32 9.60 2.74 -0.91
CA TRP A 32 9.90 1.33 -1.10
C TRP A 32 10.20 1.03 -2.58
N ARG A 33 10.73 -0.16 -2.83
CA ARG A 33 11.22 -0.56 -4.14
C ARG A 33 10.74 -1.93 -4.53
N LEU A 34 10.61 -2.15 -5.84
CA LEU A 34 10.21 -3.43 -6.39
C LEU A 34 11.43 -4.31 -6.65
N ALA A 35 11.33 -5.56 -6.26
CA ALA A 35 12.25 -6.61 -6.64
C ALA A 35 11.98 -7.09 -8.07
N ALA A 36 12.98 -7.74 -8.69
CA ALA A 36 12.82 -8.31 -10.03
C ALA A 36 11.72 -9.40 -10.11
N ASP A 37 11.35 -10.00 -8.98
CA ASP A 37 10.30 -11.00 -8.87
C ASP A 37 8.98 -10.44 -8.32
N GLY A 38 8.82 -9.11 -8.33
CA GLY A 38 7.56 -8.44 -7.97
C GLY A 38 7.38 -8.17 -6.48
N ARG A 39 8.29 -8.60 -5.60
CA ARG A 39 8.20 -8.30 -4.16
C ARG A 39 8.39 -6.82 -3.86
N VAL A 40 7.69 -6.32 -2.85
CA VAL A 40 7.85 -4.95 -2.35
C VAL A 40 8.84 -4.98 -1.18
N MET A 41 9.89 -4.15 -1.27
CA MET A 41 11.02 -4.16 -0.36
C MET A 41 11.28 -2.76 0.22
N ALA A 42 11.50 -2.71 1.53
CA ALA A 42 11.95 -1.51 2.23
C ALA A 42 13.46 -1.53 2.46
N GLY A 43 14.06 -0.34 2.53
CA GLY A 43 15.47 -0.16 2.86
C GLY A 43 16.44 -0.41 1.70
N THR A 44 17.55 0.32 1.72
CA THR A 44 18.65 0.17 0.75
C THR A 44 19.74 -0.78 1.25
N LEU A 45 20.08 -0.68 2.54
CA LEU A 45 21.11 -1.50 3.20
C LEU A 45 20.53 -2.80 3.77
N ARG A 46 19.55 -2.69 4.67
CA ARG A 46 18.81 -3.84 5.21
C ARG A 46 17.51 -3.99 4.44
N LYS A 47 17.51 -4.89 3.46
CA LYS A 47 16.34 -5.15 2.61
C LYS A 47 15.31 -5.96 3.39
N THR A 48 14.23 -5.32 3.77
CA THR A 48 13.10 -5.96 4.45
C THR A 48 11.99 -6.20 3.45
N ARG A 49 11.48 -7.44 3.36
CA ARG A 49 10.31 -7.72 2.53
C ARG A 49 9.06 -7.20 3.23
N ILE A 50 8.32 -6.36 2.54
CA ILE A 50 7.05 -5.81 3.02
C ILE A 50 5.87 -6.62 2.49
N ALA A 51 5.87 -6.91 1.20
CA ALA A 51 4.78 -7.62 0.55
C ALA A 51 5.30 -8.58 -0.53
N PRO A 52 4.59 -9.68 -0.82
CA PRO A 52 4.93 -10.57 -1.92
C PRO A 52 4.65 -9.92 -3.28
N SER A 53 3.72 -8.97 -3.36
CA SER A 53 3.42 -8.18 -4.57
C SER A 53 2.73 -6.85 -4.21
N LEU A 54 2.64 -5.93 -5.17
CA LEU A 54 1.88 -4.68 -5.02
C LEU A 54 0.38 -4.96 -4.81
N ALA A 55 -0.18 -5.92 -5.55
CA ALA A 55 -1.57 -6.33 -5.39
C ALA A 55 -1.86 -6.85 -3.97
N ALA A 56 -0.98 -7.68 -3.42
CA ALA A 56 -1.14 -8.18 -2.05
C ALA A 56 -1.09 -7.03 -1.03
N LEU A 57 -0.17 -6.07 -1.20
CA LEU A 57 -0.09 -4.90 -0.34
C LEU A 57 -1.39 -4.08 -0.36
N GLY A 58 -1.93 -3.79 -1.55
CA GLY A 58 -3.16 -3.01 -1.66
C GLY A 58 -4.40 -3.74 -1.13
N ALA A 59 -4.51 -5.04 -1.43
CA ALA A 59 -5.61 -5.87 -0.93
C ALA A 59 -5.64 -5.92 0.61
N THR A 60 -4.48 -6.13 1.26
CA THR A 60 -4.38 -6.10 2.73
C THR A 60 -4.73 -4.71 3.28
N ALA A 61 -4.23 -3.65 2.65
CA ALA A 61 -4.52 -2.28 3.08
C ALA A 61 -6.00 -1.92 2.96
N ALA A 62 -6.70 -2.43 1.94
CA ALA A 62 -8.14 -2.29 1.78
C ALA A 62 -8.91 -3.11 2.83
N ALA A 63 -8.55 -4.39 3.00
CA ALA A 63 -9.20 -5.31 3.94
C ALA A 63 -9.13 -4.80 5.39
N GLU A 64 -7.97 -4.26 5.78
CA GLU A 64 -7.76 -3.70 7.11
C GLU A 64 -8.21 -2.23 7.23
N ARG A 65 -8.81 -1.66 6.17
CA ARG A 65 -9.33 -0.29 6.08
C ARG A 65 -8.28 0.80 6.34
N TRP A 66 -7.04 0.57 5.92
CA TRP A 66 -5.93 1.52 6.08
C TRP A 66 -5.98 2.67 5.07
N VAL A 67 -6.68 2.44 3.97
CA VAL A 67 -6.89 3.40 2.88
C VAL A 67 -8.30 3.99 2.89
N SER A 68 -9.11 3.66 3.90
CA SER A 68 -10.52 4.06 4.01
C SER A 68 -10.79 4.80 5.33
N ARG A 69 -11.82 5.65 5.35
CA ARG A 69 -12.35 6.21 6.60
C ARG A 69 -13.14 5.15 7.38
N PRO A 70 -13.29 5.31 8.71
CA PRO A 70 -14.29 4.55 9.46
C PRO A 70 -15.67 4.68 8.81
N ALA A 71 -16.34 3.55 8.62
CA ALA A 71 -17.72 3.50 8.15
C ALA A 71 -18.63 4.15 9.21
N ALA A 72 -19.48 5.08 8.79
CA ALA A 72 -20.53 5.67 9.63
C ALA A 72 -21.87 5.03 9.26
N PRO A 73 -22.90 5.01 10.13
CA PRO A 73 -24.22 4.49 9.76
C PRO A 73 -24.71 5.14 8.45
N GLY A 74 -25.04 4.32 7.45
CA GLY A 74 -25.46 4.77 6.11
C GLY A 74 -24.33 5.11 5.13
N SER A 75 -23.06 4.91 5.51
CA SER A 75 -21.89 5.06 4.64
C SER A 75 -20.95 3.88 4.81
N ASP A 76 -20.62 3.23 3.70
CA ASP A 76 -19.56 2.22 3.61
C ASP A 76 -18.15 2.82 3.75
N GLY A 77 -18.03 4.15 3.91
CA GLY A 77 -16.76 4.85 3.96
C GLY A 77 -16.13 5.10 2.58
N SER A 78 -16.83 4.80 1.47
CA SER A 78 -16.31 4.91 0.09
C SER A 78 -16.36 6.34 -0.49
N GLY A 79 -16.46 7.37 0.35
CA GLY A 79 -16.57 8.76 -0.09
C GLY A 79 -15.36 9.19 -0.93
N PRO A 80 -15.55 9.96 -2.01
CA PRO A 80 -14.43 10.37 -2.86
C PRO A 80 -13.45 11.25 -2.07
N THR A 81 -12.16 11.01 -2.28
CA THR A 81 -11.03 11.95 -2.05
C THR A 81 -10.39 12.10 -0.66
N HIS A 82 -10.60 11.21 0.31
CA HIS A 82 -9.68 11.13 1.46
C HIS A 82 -9.28 9.68 1.72
N MET A 83 -8.37 9.15 0.88
CA MET A 83 -7.53 8.03 1.31
C MET A 83 -6.86 8.48 2.61
N MET A 84 -7.21 7.84 3.73
CA MET A 84 -6.67 8.21 5.04
C MET A 84 -5.26 7.66 5.17
N TRP A 85 -4.33 8.21 4.39
CA TRP A 85 -2.92 7.86 4.43
C TRP A 85 -2.34 7.97 5.83
N GLY A 86 -2.91 8.80 6.71
CA GLY A 86 -2.52 8.87 8.12
C GLY A 86 -2.61 7.53 8.86
N VAL A 87 -3.63 6.69 8.59
CA VAL A 87 -3.77 5.38 9.24
C VAL A 87 -2.71 4.41 8.74
N PHE A 88 -2.44 4.40 7.44
CA PHE A 88 -1.34 3.62 6.89
C PHE A 88 0.03 4.14 7.38
N ASN A 89 0.25 5.45 7.38
CA ASN A 89 1.51 6.11 7.77
C ASN A 89 1.84 5.96 9.25
N ALA A 90 0.82 5.79 10.11
CA ALA A 90 1.02 5.49 11.52
C ALA A 90 1.62 4.09 11.76
N ARG A 91 1.55 3.18 10.78
CA ARG A 91 2.12 1.83 10.92
C ARG A 91 3.59 1.78 10.55
N THR A 92 4.31 0.98 11.30
CA THR A 92 5.68 0.60 10.98
C THR A 92 5.72 -0.40 9.82
N ASP A 93 6.84 -0.41 9.11
CA ASP A 93 7.11 -1.37 8.04
C ASP A 93 7.00 -2.83 8.54
N ALA A 94 7.34 -3.08 9.80
CA ALA A 94 7.23 -4.40 10.44
C ALA A 94 5.77 -4.84 10.65
N GLU A 95 4.91 -3.94 11.14
CA GLU A 95 3.48 -4.23 11.32
C GLU A 95 2.80 -4.51 9.98
N ILE A 96 3.15 -3.72 8.95
CA ILE A 96 2.63 -3.91 7.60
C ILE A 96 3.09 -5.26 7.05
N ALA A 97 4.37 -5.58 7.16
CA ALA A 97 4.92 -6.86 6.69
C ALA A 97 4.30 -8.07 7.40
N ALA A 98 4.08 -7.97 8.72
CA ALA A 98 3.44 -9.03 9.49
C ALA A 98 2.00 -9.28 9.04
N LYS A 99 1.24 -8.21 8.76
CA LYS A 99 -0.15 -8.30 8.29
C LYS A 99 -0.30 -8.81 6.87
N VAL A 100 0.62 -8.45 5.98
CA VAL A 100 0.61 -8.94 4.59
C VAL A 100 1.06 -10.41 4.49
N ALA A 101 1.81 -10.91 5.49
CA ALA A 101 2.27 -12.29 5.54
C ALA A 101 1.27 -13.27 6.18
N ALA A 102 0.21 -12.76 6.81
CA ALA A 102 -0.86 -13.52 7.45
C ALA A 102 -1.95 -13.93 6.44
#